data_AF-A0A859FDY8-F1
#
_entry.id   AF-A0A859FDY8-F1
#
_cell.length_a   1.000
_cell.length_b   1.000
_cell.length_c   1.000
_cell.angle_alpha   90.00
_cell.angle_beta   90.00
_cell.angle_gamma   90.00
#
_symmetry.space_group_name_H-M   'P 1'
#
loop_
_entity.id
_entity.type
_entity.pdbx_description
1 polymer ?
#
loop_
_entity_poly.entity_id
_entity_poly.type
_entity_poly.pdbx_seq_one_letter_code
_entity_poly.pdbx_strand_id
1 'polypeptide(L)'
;MIYALLVSIMLHLFTFLALIILFKRDKEREPVNNDRTLQEMEDLLISYTTEMKEENERLVKKIGAMRESLAEHKREADSLTRKENGNNTNQAEQKASSEDTVTPRFDEEVYEDYLPPLPPIEKKEEAPISDKSKVLALHKQGLGASDIAKKLQMGAGEVELLLKFYK
;
A
#
# COMPACT_ATOMS: atom_id res chain seq x y z
N MET A 1 -61.99 -27.87 -1.08
CA MET A 1 -61.55 -26.94 0.00
C MET A 1 -60.28 -27.43 0.68
N ILE A 2 -60.27 -28.59 1.35
CA ILE A 2 -59.08 -29.12 2.07
C ILE A 2 -57.85 -29.33 1.17
N TYR A 3 -58.01 -29.84 -0.05
CA TYR A 3 -56.90 -30.03 -0.99
C TYR A 3 -56.22 -28.71 -1.39
N ALA A 4 -56.99 -27.63 -1.57
CA ALA A 4 -56.42 -26.31 -1.89
C ALA A 4 -55.64 -25.73 -0.71
N LEU A 5 -56.10 -25.97 0.53
CA LEU A 5 -55.37 -25.59 1.74
C LEU A 5 -54.06 -26.36 1.89
N LEU A 6 -54.06 -27.66 1.61
CA LEU A 6 -52.86 -28.50 1.62
C LEU A 6 -51.82 -28.02 0.61
N VAL A 7 -52.23 -27.76 -0.63
CA VAL A 7 -51.34 -27.25 -1.69
C VAL A 7 -50.78 -25.88 -1.31
N SER A 8 -51.60 -24.98 -0.76
CA SER A 8 -51.16 -23.66 -0.29
C SER A 8 -50.08 -23.78 0.79
N ILE A 9 -50.29 -24.63 1.81
CA ILE A 9 -49.33 -24.85 2.90
C ILE A 9 -48.01 -25.45 2.37
N MET A 10 -48.11 -26.41 1.45
CA MET A 10 -46.94 -27.06 0.84
C MET A 10 -46.12 -26.05 0.01
N LEU A 11 -46.79 -25.16 -0.72
CA LEU A 11 -46.14 -24.08 -1.47
C LEU A 11 -45.45 -23.07 -0.54
N HIS A 12 -46.09 -22.68 0.57
CA HIS A 12 -45.48 -21.78 1.55
C HIS A 12 -44.22 -22.39 2.17
N LEU A 13 -44.26 -23.68 2.54
CA LEU A 13 -43.08 -24.39 3.06
C LEU A 13 -41.93 -24.38 2.05
N PHE A 14 -42.23 -24.64 0.78
CA PHE A 14 -41.25 -24.58 -0.30
C PHE A 14 -40.65 -23.17 -0.44
N THR A 15 -41.47 -22.12 -0.42
CA THR A 15 -40.97 -20.74 -0.49
C THR A 15 -40.08 -20.37 0.69
N PHE A 16 -40.41 -20.85 1.90
CA PHE A 16 -39.61 -20.60 3.10
C PHE A 16 -38.25 -21.30 3.02
N LEU A 17 -38.21 -22.53 2.50
CA LEU A 17 -36.96 -23.25 2.23
C LEU A 17 -36.11 -22.52 1.18
N ALA A 18 -36.74 -22.08 0.08
CA ALA A 18 -36.06 -21.31 -0.95
C ALA A 18 -35.47 -20.00 -0.39
N LEU A 19 -36.20 -19.29 0.48
CA LEU A 19 -35.74 -18.07 1.14
C LEU A 19 -34.54 -18.34 2.05
N ILE A 20 -34.56 -19.40 2.86
CA ILE A 20 -33.43 -19.79 3.72
C ILE A 20 -32.18 -20.12 2.87
N ILE A 21 -32.35 -20.86 1.78
CA ILE A 21 -31.25 -21.23 0.88
C ILE A 21 -30.63 -19.97 0.25
N LEU A 22 -31.46 -19.04 -0.23
CA LEU A 22 -31.00 -17.77 -0.79
C LEU A 22 -30.28 -16.91 0.26
N PHE A 23 -30.84 -16.77 1.45
CA PHE A 23 -30.26 -16.00 2.54
C PHE A 23 -28.89 -16.54 2.98
N LYS A 24 -28.73 -17.87 3.02
CA LYS A 24 -27.43 -18.50 3.30
C LYS A 24 -26.41 -18.24 2.20
N ARG A 25 -26.83 -18.33 0.94
CA ARG A 25 -25.96 -18.08 -0.22
C ARG A 25 -25.44 -16.64 -0.27
N ASP A 26 -26.26 -15.68 0.15
CA ASP A 26 -25.87 -14.27 0.19
C ASP A 26 -24.93 -13.98 1.37
N LYS A 27 -25.08 -14.69 2.51
CA LYS A 27 -24.17 -14.57 3.66
C LYS A 27 -22.76 -15.11 3.38
N GLU A 28 -22.64 -16.12 2.52
CA GLU A 28 -21.34 -16.63 2.07
C GLU A 28 -20.64 -15.70 1.06
N ARG A 29 -21.36 -14.68 0.57
CA ARG A 29 -20.81 -13.56 -0.22
C ARG A 29 -20.57 -12.30 0.59
N GLU A 30 -20.89 -12.27 1.88
CA GLU A 30 -20.32 -11.23 2.75
C GLU A 30 -18.81 -11.45 2.80
N PRO A 31 -18.00 -10.40 2.60
CA PRO A 31 -16.55 -10.54 2.70
C PRO A 31 -16.25 -11.03 4.11
N VAL A 32 -15.67 -12.24 4.18
CA VAL A 32 -15.22 -12.88 5.40
C VAL A 32 -14.43 -11.86 6.21
N ASN A 33 -15.06 -11.32 7.26
CA ASN A 33 -14.50 -10.39 8.25
C ASN A 33 -13.40 -9.47 7.69
N ASN A 34 -13.79 -8.36 7.06
CA ASN A 34 -12.86 -7.33 6.56
C ASN A 34 -11.70 -7.05 7.53
N ASP A 35 -11.98 -7.04 8.84
CA ASP A 35 -10.99 -6.79 9.89
C ASP A 35 -9.89 -7.85 9.95
N ARG A 36 -10.22 -9.14 9.77
CA ARG A 36 -9.23 -10.23 9.75
C ARG A 36 -8.39 -10.19 8.48
N THR A 37 -9.03 -9.99 7.33
CA THR A 37 -8.31 -9.86 6.05
C THR A 37 -7.42 -8.63 6.04
N LEU A 38 -7.83 -7.54 6.71
CA LEU A 38 -7.02 -6.33 6.86
C LEU A 38 -5.81 -6.60 7.73
N GLN A 39 -5.99 -7.26 8.88
CA GLN A 39 -4.89 -7.61 9.77
C GLN A 39 -3.88 -8.55 9.09
N GLU A 40 -4.33 -9.56 8.35
CA GLU A 40 -3.45 -10.44 7.58
C GLU A 40 -2.66 -9.67 6.51
N MET A 41 -3.28 -8.67 5.87
CA MET A 41 -2.62 -7.80 4.90
C MET A 41 -1.60 -6.87 5.55
N GLU A 42 -1.92 -6.30 6.72
CA GLU A 42 -1.00 -5.48 7.51
C GLU A 42 0.23 -6.28 7.94
N ASP A 43 0.04 -7.49 8.47
CA ASP A 43 1.12 -8.38 8.88
C ASP A 43 2.03 -8.76 7.69
N LEU A 44 1.46 -9.03 6.51
CA LEU A 44 2.20 -9.30 5.29
C LEU A 44 3.03 -8.09 4.83
N LEU A 45 2.44 -6.89 4.84
CA LEU A 45 3.11 -5.65 4.45
C LEU A 45 4.27 -5.30 5.40
N ILE A 46 4.08 -5.52 6.71
CA ILE A 46 5.12 -5.33 7.72
C ILE A 46 6.27 -6.32 7.47
N SER A 47 5.97 -7.59 7.24
CA SER A 47 6.97 -8.61 6.94
C SER A 47 7.79 -8.23 5.70
N TYR A 48 7.11 -7.89 4.61
CA TYR A 48 7.77 -7.53 3.34
C TYR A 48 8.63 -6.28 3.46
N THR A 49 8.11 -5.23 4.10
CA THR A 49 8.85 -3.96 4.26
C THR A 49 10.07 -4.14 5.15
N THR A 50 9.95 -4.97 6.20
CA THR A 50 11.07 -5.29 7.10
C THR A 50 12.16 -6.07 6.36
N GLU A 51 11.77 -7.09 5.60
CA GLU A 51 12.71 -7.90 4.80
C GLU A 51 13.43 -7.03 3.76
N MET A 52 12.69 -6.18 3.05
CA MET A 52 13.27 -5.27 2.04
C MET A 52 14.22 -4.25 2.67
N LYS A 53 13.90 -3.74 3.87
CA LYS A 53 14.79 -2.85 4.62
C LYS A 53 16.09 -3.57 5.01
N GLU A 54 15.99 -4.77 5.54
CA GLU A 54 17.15 -5.58 5.93
C GLU A 54 18.03 -5.91 4.72
N GLU A 55 17.43 -6.25 3.58
CA GLU A 55 18.17 -6.49 2.33
C GLU A 55 18.94 -5.24 1.88
N ASN A 56 18.30 -4.07 1.92
CA ASN A 56 18.96 -2.79 1.59
C ASN A 56 20.15 -2.52 2.51
N GLU A 57 20.01 -2.69 3.83
CA GLU A 57 21.11 -2.51 4.79
C GLU A 57 22.27 -3.49 4.53
N ARG A 58 21.94 -4.74 4.21
CA ARG A 58 22.93 -5.77 3.86
C ARG A 58 23.68 -5.42 2.58
N LEU A 59 23.00 -4.88 1.57
CA LEU A 59 23.61 -4.43 0.32
C LEU A 59 24.57 -3.27 0.57
N VAL A 60 24.13 -2.25 1.32
CA VAL A 60 24.96 -1.09 1.69
C VAL A 60 26.23 -1.55 2.41
N LYS A 61 26.11 -2.47 3.38
CA LYS A 61 27.25 -3.02 4.12
C LYS A 61 28.23 -3.78 3.22
N LYS A 62 27.73 -4.61 2.28
CA LYS A 62 28.58 -5.34 1.32
C LYS A 62 29.34 -4.38 0.40
N ILE A 63 28.69 -3.32 -0.08
CA ILE A 63 29.31 -2.29 -0.93
C ILE A 63 30.38 -1.54 -0.13
N GLY A 64 30.09 -1.15 1.11
CA GLY A 64 31.06 -0.50 2.00
C GLY A 64 32.31 -1.36 2.23
N ALA A 65 32.13 -2.63 2.59
CA ALA A 65 33.23 -3.57 2.81
C ALA A 65 34.06 -3.84 1.54
N MET A 66 33.40 -3.92 0.37
CA MET A 66 34.09 -4.08 -0.92
C MET A 66 34.93 -2.86 -1.29
N ARG A 67 34.45 -1.65 -0.96
CA ARG A 67 35.21 -0.41 -1.19
C ARG A 67 36.42 -0.31 -0.27
N GLU A 68 36.27 -0.74 0.98
CA GLU A 68 37.36 -0.77 1.96
C GLU A 68 38.45 -1.76 1.56
N SER A 69 38.09 -2.98 1.14
CA SER A 69 39.06 -3.97 0.66
C SER A 69 39.78 -3.53 -0.63
N LEU A 70 39.08 -2.84 -1.53
CA LEU A 70 39.69 -2.27 -2.75
C LEU A 70 40.66 -1.12 -2.43
N ALA A 71 40.36 -0.31 -1.41
CA ALA A 71 41.26 0.75 -0.94
C ALA A 71 42.51 0.18 -0.25
N GLU A 72 42.37 -0.93 0.46
CA GLU A 72 43.49 -1.63 1.11
C GLU A 72 44.42 -2.30 0.09
N HIS A 73 43.86 -2.97 -0.93
CA HIS A 73 44.66 -3.54 -2.04
C HIS A 73 45.40 -2.46 -2.86
N LYS A 74 44.81 -1.28 -3.02
CA LYS A 74 45.50 -0.15 -3.68
C LYS A 74 46.67 0.39 -2.85
N ARG A 75 46.55 0.37 -1.52
CA ARG A 75 47.62 0.80 -0.59
C ARG A 75 48.78 -0.21 -0.52
N GLU A 76 48.50 -1.50 -0.60
CA GLU A 76 49.56 -2.53 -0.70
C GLU A 76 50.29 -2.48 -2.05
N ALA A 77 49.59 -2.24 -3.17
CA ALA A 77 50.21 -2.10 -4.49
C ALA A 77 51.13 -0.86 -4.61
N ASP A 78 50.76 0.27 -3.99
CA ASP A 78 51.60 1.48 -3.92
C ASP A 78 52.82 1.32 -2.98
N SER A 79 52.81 0.34 -2.08
CA SER A 79 53.94 0.07 -1.18
C SER A 79 55.08 -0.71 -1.84
N LEU A 80 54.79 -1.44 -2.92
CA LEU A 80 55.78 -2.22 -3.68
C LEU A 80 56.46 -1.42 -4.80
N THR A 81 55.93 -0.25 -5.19
CA THR A 81 56.51 0.63 -6.22
C THR A 81 57.39 1.75 -5.64
N ARG A 82 57.44 1.94 -4.31
CA ARG A 82 58.21 3.02 -3.66
C ARG A 82 59.68 2.68 -3.35
N LYS A 83 60.27 1.63 -3.94
CA LYS A 83 61.69 1.28 -3.71
C LYS A 83 62.63 1.41 -4.90
N GLU A 84 62.20 1.94 -6.04
CA GLU A 84 63.12 2.34 -7.09
C GLU A 84 62.81 3.74 -7.63
N ASN A 85 63.90 4.49 -7.80
CA ASN A 85 64.07 5.79 -8.45
C ASN A 85 63.74 7.08 -7.68
N GLY A 86 64.81 7.85 -7.51
CA GLY A 86 64.80 9.23 -7.04
C GLY A 86 64.89 10.28 -8.16
N ASN A 87 65.12 11.51 -7.70
CA ASN A 87 65.56 12.70 -8.40
C ASN A 87 64.57 13.49 -9.29
N ASN A 88 64.41 14.75 -8.86
CA ASN A 88 64.31 16.01 -9.62
C ASN A 88 63.04 16.36 -10.44
N THR A 89 62.25 17.28 -9.85
CA THR A 89 62.02 18.68 -10.30
C THR A 89 61.56 18.99 -11.74
N ASN A 90 60.27 19.37 -11.81
CA ASN A 90 59.59 20.49 -12.51
C ASN A 90 59.31 20.54 -14.04
N GLN A 91 58.07 21.02 -14.30
CA GLN A 91 57.46 21.67 -15.49
C GLN A 91 56.82 20.75 -16.54
N ALA A 92 55.72 21.10 -17.21
CA ALA A 92 54.61 22.04 -17.02
C ALA A 92 53.63 21.74 -18.19
N GLU A 93 52.32 21.89 -17.95
CA GLU A 93 51.24 22.14 -18.96
C GLU A 93 50.85 20.99 -19.91
N GLN A 94 49.58 20.73 -20.31
CA GLN A 94 48.34 21.51 -20.31
C GLN A 94 47.16 20.57 -20.69
N LYS A 95 45.96 20.95 -20.22
CA LYS A 95 44.63 20.82 -20.87
C LYS A 95 43.87 19.48 -20.93
N ALA A 96 42.79 19.50 -20.16
CA ALA A 96 41.40 19.58 -20.62
C ALA A 96 40.52 18.32 -20.52
N SER A 97 39.43 18.55 -19.79
CA SER A 97 38.08 17.99 -19.93
C SER A 97 37.78 16.68 -19.23
N SER A 98 36.69 16.76 -18.43
CA SER A 98 35.73 15.69 -18.06
C SER A 98 36.30 14.52 -17.24
N GLU A 99 35.73 14.06 -16.14
CA GLU A 99 34.37 14.17 -15.64
C GLU A 99 34.38 13.77 -14.16
N ASP A 100 33.38 14.35 -13.51
CA ASP A 100 32.88 14.19 -12.15
C ASP A 100 33.47 13.12 -11.23
N THR A 101 33.97 13.62 -10.10
CA THR A 101 34.36 12.87 -8.93
C THR A 101 33.09 12.48 -8.18
N VAL A 102 32.53 11.31 -8.42
CA VAL A 102 31.44 10.79 -7.57
C VAL A 102 32.05 10.17 -6.32
N THR A 103 32.42 11.03 -5.36
CA THR A 103 32.49 10.63 -3.96
C THR A 103 31.07 10.58 -3.40
N PRO A 104 30.49 9.41 -3.04
CA PRO A 104 29.29 9.42 -2.23
C PRO A 104 29.74 9.80 -0.83
N ARG A 105 29.52 11.08 -0.53
CA ARG A 105 29.52 11.62 0.82
C ARG A 105 28.28 11.05 1.48
N PHE A 106 28.45 10.12 2.42
CA PHE A 106 27.36 9.72 3.30
C PHE A 106 27.21 10.84 4.31
N ASP A 107 26.58 11.93 3.87
CA ASP A 107 26.02 12.91 4.78
C ASP A 107 24.93 12.17 5.57
N GLU A 108 25.00 12.31 6.90
CA GLU A 108 24.04 11.81 7.86
C GLU A 108 22.76 12.65 7.70
N GLU A 109 22.06 12.47 6.58
CA GLU A 109 20.80 13.14 6.29
C GLU A 109 19.68 12.46 7.07
N VAL A 110 19.34 13.13 8.17
CA VAL A 110 18.07 13.10 8.88
C VAL A 110 16.91 12.66 7.96
N TYR A 111 16.38 11.45 8.21
CA TYR A 111 15.24 10.81 7.53
C TYR A 111 13.89 11.52 7.80
N GLU A 112 13.81 12.85 7.82
CA GLU A 112 12.59 13.54 8.26
C GLU A 112 11.52 13.72 7.17
N ASP A 113 11.75 13.38 5.89
CA ASP A 113 10.74 13.69 4.86
C ASP A 113 10.69 12.74 3.65
N TYR A 114 10.99 11.45 3.83
CA TYR A 114 10.63 10.47 2.79
C TYR A 114 9.14 10.12 2.89
N LEU A 115 8.32 10.83 2.10
CA LEU A 115 6.96 10.39 1.78
C LEU A 115 7.04 9.45 0.57
N PRO A 116 6.75 8.14 0.73
CA PRO A 116 6.73 7.24 -0.41
C PRO A 116 5.76 7.79 -1.47
N PRO A 117 6.09 7.65 -2.77
CA PRO A 117 5.19 8.07 -3.83
C PRO A 117 3.86 7.36 -3.61
N LEU A 118 2.83 8.13 -3.28
CA LEU A 118 1.47 7.62 -3.26
C LEU A 118 1.24 7.02 -4.65
N PRO A 119 0.63 5.82 -4.75
CA PRO A 119 0.25 5.28 -6.05
C PRO A 119 -0.47 6.39 -6.81
N PRO A 120 -0.23 6.54 -8.13
CA PRO A 120 -0.92 7.55 -8.89
C PRO A 120 -2.38 7.43 -8.52
N ILE A 121 -2.97 8.53 -8.02
CA ILE A 121 -4.41 8.64 -7.96
C ILE A 121 -4.81 8.77 -9.43
N GLU A 122 -4.67 7.69 -10.20
CA GLU A 122 -5.55 7.43 -11.32
C GLU A 122 -6.91 7.66 -10.71
N LYS A 123 -7.55 8.76 -11.14
CA LYS A 123 -8.88 9.18 -10.73
C LYS A 123 -9.62 7.93 -10.34
N LYS A 124 -9.83 7.71 -9.02
CA LYS A 124 -10.44 6.49 -8.47
C LYS A 124 -11.26 5.87 -9.57
N GLU A 125 -10.74 4.82 -10.22
CA GLU A 125 -11.68 3.95 -10.91
C GLU A 125 -12.65 3.64 -9.80
N GLU A 126 -13.87 4.14 -9.98
CA GLU A 126 -14.89 4.13 -8.96
C GLU A 126 -15.20 2.65 -8.74
N ALA A 127 -14.38 1.99 -7.89
CA ALA A 127 -14.80 0.84 -7.14
C ALA A 127 -16.16 1.29 -6.62
N PRO A 128 -17.26 0.69 -7.10
CA PRO A 128 -18.56 1.33 -7.09
C PRO A 128 -18.79 1.77 -5.68
N ILE A 129 -18.70 3.09 -5.44
CA ILE A 129 -18.76 3.62 -4.09
C ILE A 129 -20.15 3.23 -3.66
N SER A 130 -20.25 2.19 -2.82
CA SER A 130 -21.52 1.62 -2.41
C SER A 130 -22.38 2.77 -1.95
N ASP A 131 -23.67 2.76 -2.28
CA ASP A 131 -24.56 3.88 -1.95
C ASP A 131 -24.47 4.26 -0.46
N LYS A 132 -24.16 3.27 0.38
CA LYS A 132 -23.78 3.41 1.79
C LYS A 132 -22.60 4.36 2.03
N SER A 133 -21.47 4.13 1.36
CA SER A 133 -20.26 4.95 1.48
C SER A 133 -20.49 6.39 1.00
N LYS A 134 -21.35 6.58 -0.02
CA LYS A 134 -21.77 7.93 -0.46
C LYS A 134 -22.61 8.64 0.61
N VAL A 135 -23.57 7.94 1.21
CA VAL A 135 -24.40 8.47 2.31
C VAL A 135 -23.52 8.89 3.50
N LEU A 136 -22.58 8.06 3.93
CA LEU A 136 -21.68 8.37 5.06
C LEU A 136 -20.76 9.56 4.76
N ALA A 137 -20.21 9.65 3.55
CA ALA A 137 -19.35 10.78 3.16
C ALA A 137 -20.11 12.11 3.17
N LEU A 138 -21.33 12.13 2.62
CA LEU A 138 -22.16 13.32 2.58
C LEU A 138 -22.67 13.72 3.97
N HIS A 139 -22.95 12.75 4.86
CA HIS A 139 -23.31 13.05 6.24
C HIS A 139 -22.13 13.57 7.06
N LYS A 140 -20.91 13.06 6.83
CA LYS A 140 -19.68 13.61 7.42
C LYS A 140 -19.40 15.05 6.95
N GLN A 141 -19.86 15.42 5.76
CA GLN A 141 -19.83 16.80 5.26
C GLN A 141 -20.90 17.71 5.93
N GLY A 142 -21.72 17.16 6.83
CA GLY A 142 -22.74 17.90 7.57
C GLY A 142 -24.07 18.07 6.84
N LEU A 143 -24.29 17.36 5.72
CA LEU A 143 -25.58 17.40 5.04
C LEU A 143 -26.64 16.63 5.83
N GLY A 144 -27.86 17.17 5.85
CA GLY A 144 -29.01 16.51 6.46
C GLY A 144 -29.47 15.30 5.65
N ALA A 145 -30.12 14.32 6.31
CA ALA A 145 -30.58 13.09 5.67
C ALA A 145 -31.50 13.32 4.45
N SER A 146 -32.33 14.35 4.48
CA SER A 146 -33.22 14.71 3.36
C SER A 146 -32.46 15.19 2.12
N ASP A 147 -31.37 15.95 2.31
CA ASP A 147 -30.58 16.49 1.21
C ASP A 147 -29.72 15.40 0.57
N ILE A 148 -29.22 14.49 1.39
CA ILE A 148 -28.51 13.28 0.94
C ILE A 148 -29.45 12.41 0.09
N ALA A 149 -30.69 12.20 0.54
CA ALA A 149 -31.70 11.43 -0.16
C ALA A 149 -32.02 12.01 -1.55
N LYS A 150 -32.20 13.33 -1.64
CA LYS A 150 -32.41 14.02 -2.93
C LYS A 150 -31.20 13.90 -3.86
N LYS A 151 -30.00 14.02 -3.31
CA LYS A 151 -28.74 13.99 -4.08
C LYS A 151 -28.43 12.61 -4.63
N LEU A 152 -28.79 11.55 -3.90
CA LEU A 152 -28.54 10.16 -4.27
C LEU A 152 -29.78 9.47 -4.89
N GLN A 153 -30.89 10.18 -5.06
CA GLN A 153 -32.19 9.61 -5.50
C GLN A 153 -32.64 8.42 -4.65
N MET A 154 -32.40 8.49 -3.34
CA MET A 154 -32.76 7.47 -2.36
C MET A 154 -33.96 7.92 -1.51
N GLY A 155 -34.64 6.99 -0.85
CA GLY A 155 -35.68 7.34 0.11
C GLY A 155 -35.08 8.03 1.35
N ALA A 156 -35.74 9.08 1.86
CA ALA A 156 -35.29 9.75 3.09
C ALA A 156 -35.17 8.80 4.29
N GLY A 157 -36.09 7.83 4.40
CA GLY A 157 -36.05 6.78 5.41
C GLY A 157 -34.93 5.77 5.19
N GLU A 158 -34.55 5.49 3.95
CA GLU A 158 -33.44 4.57 3.63
C GLU A 158 -32.10 5.19 4.02
N VAL A 159 -31.92 6.48 3.75
CA VAL A 159 -30.74 7.23 4.18
C VAL A 159 -30.66 7.29 5.71
N GLU A 160 -31.77 7.57 6.39
CA GLU A 160 -31.80 7.61 7.87
C GLU A 160 -31.49 6.23 8.47
N LEU A 161 -32.02 5.17 7.86
CA LEU A 161 -31.75 3.79 8.27
C LEU A 161 -30.27 3.46 8.10
N LEU A 162 -29.67 3.82 6.95
CA LEU A 162 -28.24 3.66 6.70
C LEU A 162 -27.41 4.42 7.74
N LEU A 163 -27.75 5.66 8.07
CA LEU A 163 -27.02 6.42 9.08
C LEU A 163 -27.11 5.81 10.49
N LYS A 164 -28.24 5.19 10.84
CA LYS A 164 -28.42 4.51 12.13
C LYS A 164 -27.64 3.20 12.25
N PHE A 165 -27.44 2.47 11.16
CA PHE A 165 -26.67 1.21 11.18
C PHE A 165 -25.16 1.40 11.36
N TYR A 166 -24.65 2.62 11.12
CA TYR A 166 -23.21 2.93 11.14
C TYR A 166 -22.83 4.02 12.13
N LYS A 167 -23.71 4.32 13.10
CA LYS A 167 -23.40 5.15 14.28
C LYS A 167 -23.14 4.26 15.48
#